data_AF-A0A2J4ZIG2-F1
#
_entry.id   AF-A0A2J4ZIG2-F1
#
_cell.length_a   1.000
_cell.length_b   1.000
_cell.length_c   1.000
_cell.angle_alpha   90.00
_cell.angle_beta   90.00
_cell.angle_gamma   90.00
#
_symmetry.space_group_name_H-M   'P 1'
#
loop_
_entity.id
_entity.type
_entity.pdbx_description
1 polymer ?
#
loop_
_entity_poly.entity_id
_entity_poly.type
_entity_poly.pdbx_seq_one_letter_code
_entity_poly.pdbx_strand_id
1 'polypeptide(L)'
;MYIGIDLGTSGVKAILLNEQGEVVASHTEKLNVSRPHPLWSEQDPEHWWLATDRAMKALGAQHSLREVKALGIAGQMHGATLLDKQQRVLRPAILWNDGRCGEECALLEENVSRSRQITGNLMMPGFTAPKLLWVQRHEPEIFKQVDKVLLPKDYLRLRMTGEFASDMSDAAGTMWMDVARRDWSDEMLAACGLSRDNMPALFEGCEVTGSLRPAVAQSWNMPEALVVAGGGDNAAGAVGVGMADAGQAMLSLGTSGVYFAVSDGFLSKPESAVHSFCHALPGRWHLMSVMLSAASCLDWAATLTGLGTVPALIAAAEAANDDADPVWFLPYLSGERTPHNNPQAKGVFFGLTHQHGPAELARAVLEGVGYALADGMDVV
;
A
#
# COMPACT_ATOMS: atom_id res chain seq x y z
N MET A 1 -15.79 22.69 3.35
CA MET A 1 -15.36 21.65 2.38
C MET A 1 -14.04 21.02 2.83
N TYR A 2 -13.74 19.82 2.34
CA TYR A 2 -12.54 19.04 2.69
C TYR A 2 -11.91 18.43 1.44
N ILE A 3 -10.60 18.27 1.41
CA ILE A 3 -9.89 17.61 0.30
C ILE A 3 -9.29 16.29 0.76
N GLY A 4 -9.42 15.25 -0.07
CA GLY A 4 -8.65 14.02 0.05
C GLY A 4 -7.71 13.87 -1.15
N ILE A 5 -6.43 13.62 -0.90
CA ILE A 5 -5.44 13.28 -1.93
C ILE A 5 -5.00 11.85 -1.70
N ASP A 6 -5.09 11.01 -2.72
CA ASP A 6 -4.60 9.63 -2.73
C ASP A 6 -3.44 9.50 -3.72
N LEU A 7 -2.23 9.28 -3.21
CA LEU A 7 -1.03 9.00 -3.99
C LEU A 7 -0.91 7.50 -4.25
N GLY A 8 -1.60 7.00 -5.26
CA GLY A 8 -1.45 5.62 -5.74
C GLY A 8 -0.17 5.42 -6.55
N THR A 9 0.15 4.17 -6.87
CA THR A 9 1.31 3.83 -7.71
C THR A 9 1.13 4.26 -9.17
N SER A 10 -0.09 4.18 -9.71
CA SER A 10 -0.40 4.48 -11.12
C SER A 10 -0.92 5.90 -11.34
N GLY A 11 -1.14 6.67 -10.27
CA GLY A 11 -1.68 8.01 -10.38
C GLY A 11 -1.96 8.67 -9.04
N VAL A 12 -2.23 9.97 -9.08
CA VAL A 12 -2.72 10.77 -7.96
C VAL A 12 -4.18 11.08 -8.19
N LYS A 13 -5.04 10.78 -7.23
CA LYS A 13 -6.45 11.16 -7.23
C LYS A 13 -6.69 12.23 -6.17
N ALA A 14 -7.31 13.33 -6.55
CA ALA A 14 -7.79 14.36 -5.62
C ALA A 14 -9.32 14.39 -5.65
N ILE A 15 -9.95 14.46 -4.47
CA ILE A 15 -11.39 14.61 -4.31
C ILE A 15 -11.70 15.82 -3.44
N LEU A 16 -12.82 16.48 -3.75
CA LEU A 16 -13.40 17.54 -2.93
C LEU A 16 -14.69 17.02 -2.30
N LEU A 17 -14.80 17.18 -0.99
CA LEU A 17 -15.95 16.80 -0.18
C LEU A 17 -16.69 18.04 0.35
N ASN A 18 -18.03 17.98 0.36
CA ASN A 18 -18.84 18.96 1.08
C ASN A 18 -18.90 18.66 2.60
N GLU A 19 -19.68 19.44 3.35
CA GLU A 19 -19.82 19.25 4.81
C GLU A 19 -20.57 17.97 5.19
N GLN A 20 -21.30 17.37 4.25
CA GLN A 20 -22.04 16.12 4.41
C GLN A 20 -21.19 14.89 4.06
N GLY A 21 -19.93 15.09 3.60
CA GLY A 21 -19.04 14.01 3.19
C GLY A 21 -19.28 13.51 1.77
N GLU A 22 -20.07 14.22 0.96
CA GLU A 22 -20.35 13.84 -0.43
C GLU A 22 -19.24 14.35 -1.36
N VAL A 23 -18.85 13.52 -2.34
CA VAL A 23 -17.90 13.91 -3.38
C VAL A 23 -18.54 14.89 -4.35
N VAL A 24 -18.09 16.15 -4.33
CA VAL A 24 -18.60 17.21 -5.21
C VAL A 24 -17.74 17.44 -6.45
N ALA A 25 -16.46 17.03 -6.40
CA ALA A 25 -15.57 17.03 -7.55
C ALA A 25 -14.44 16.01 -7.36
N SER A 26 -13.88 15.52 -8.47
CA SER A 26 -12.71 14.66 -8.43
C SER A 26 -11.86 14.82 -9.69
N HIS A 27 -10.56 14.63 -9.56
CA HIS A 27 -9.63 14.62 -10.69
C HIS A 27 -8.51 13.60 -10.45
N THR A 28 -8.05 12.97 -11.52
CA THR A 28 -6.95 11.98 -11.46
C THR A 28 -5.87 12.31 -12.48
N GLU A 29 -4.62 12.31 -12.03
CA GLU A 29 -3.43 12.43 -12.87
C GLU A 29 -2.66 11.11 -12.90
N LYS A 30 -2.21 10.68 -14.07
CA LYS A 30 -1.45 9.43 -14.22
C LYS A 30 0.00 9.58 -13.77
N LEU A 31 0.55 8.51 -13.22
CA LEU A 31 1.96 8.34 -12.90
C LEU A 31 2.52 7.12 -13.64
N ASN A 32 3.82 7.16 -13.93
CA ASN A 32 4.55 6.05 -14.53
C ASN A 32 5.48 5.42 -13.48
N VAL A 33 5.82 4.15 -13.68
CA VAL A 33 6.80 3.42 -12.86
C VAL A 33 7.98 3.07 -13.74
N SER A 34 9.20 3.33 -13.27
CA SER A 34 10.44 2.90 -13.90
C SER A 34 10.84 1.51 -13.39
N ARG A 35 11.31 0.66 -14.30
CA ARG A 35 11.79 -0.70 -14.00
C ARG A 35 13.17 -0.90 -14.64
N PRO A 36 14.23 -0.29 -14.09
CA PRO A 36 15.56 -0.28 -14.73
C PRO A 36 16.21 -1.68 -14.77
N HIS A 37 15.85 -2.56 -13.84
CA HIS A 37 16.32 -3.93 -13.74
C HIS A 37 15.17 -4.87 -13.37
N PRO A 38 15.30 -6.20 -13.59
CA PRO A 38 14.39 -7.17 -13.03
C PRO A 38 14.21 -6.96 -11.51
N LEU A 39 12.98 -7.13 -11.02
CA LEU A 39 12.55 -6.86 -9.64
C LEU A 39 12.54 -5.38 -9.22
N TRP A 40 13.09 -4.45 -10.00
CA TRP A 40 13.13 -3.05 -9.60
C TRP A 40 11.84 -2.32 -9.98
N SER A 41 11.40 -1.42 -9.11
CA SER A 41 10.20 -0.61 -9.25
C SER A 41 10.41 0.73 -8.56
N GLU A 42 10.57 1.78 -9.37
CA GLU A 42 10.99 3.10 -8.90
C GLU A 42 10.11 4.23 -9.46
N GLN A 43 10.01 5.31 -8.69
CA GLN A 43 9.43 6.58 -9.14
C GLN A 43 10.31 7.75 -8.72
N ASP A 44 10.38 8.78 -9.57
CA ASP A 44 10.90 10.08 -9.17
C ASP A 44 9.86 10.80 -8.29
N PRO A 45 10.16 11.13 -7.03
CA PRO A 45 9.24 11.86 -6.16
C PRO A 45 8.77 13.21 -6.71
N GLU A 46 9.54 13.86 -7.58
CA GLU A 46 9.10 15.11 -8.23
C GLU A 46 7.84 14.87 -9.09
N HIS A 47 7.73 13.71 -9.73
CA HIS A 47 6.54 13.37 -10.51
C HIS A 47 5.28 13.27 -9.63
N TRP A 48 5.40 12.83 -8.38
CA TRP A 48 4.28 12.83 -7.43
C TRP A 48 3.80 14.24 -7.14
N TRP A 49 4.74 15.17 -6.89
CA TRP A 49 4.42 16.57 -6.64
C TRP A 49 3.76 17.21 -7.86
N LEU A 50 4.33 17.05 -9.05
CA LEU A 50 3.80 17.63 -10.28
C LEU A 50 2.40 17.09 -10.61
N ALA A 51 2.17 15.78 -10.43
CA ALA A 51 0.85 15.19 -10.61
C ALA A 51 -0.17 15.71 -9.57
N THR A 52 0.25 15.86 -8.32
CA THR A 52 -0.59 16.42 -7.25
C THR A 52 -0.96 17.88 -7.54
N ASP A 53 0.01 18.70 -7.94
CA ASP A 53 -0.23 20.11 -8.29
C ASP A 53 -1.18 20.24 -9.49
N ARG A 54 -1.02 19.40 -10.53
CA ARG A 54 -1.96 19.35 -11.65
C ARG A 54 -3.36 18.92 -11.22
N ALA A 55 -3.48 17.88 -10.40
CA ALA A 55 -4.77 17.39 -9.93
C ALA A 55 -5.52 18.44 -9.10
N MET A 56 -4.81 19.13 -8.21
CA MET A 56 -5.38 20.21 -7.38
C MET A 56 -5.81 21.42 -8.21
N LYS A 57 -5.01 21.84 -9.20
CA LYS A 57 -5.38 22.92 -10.13
C LYS A 57 -6.59 22.56 -10.99
N ALA A 58 -6.65 21.33 -11.48
CA ALA A 58 -7.80 20.84 -12.25
C ALA A 58 -9.06 20.77 -11.38
N LEU A 59 -8.95 20.31 -10.13
CA LEU A 59 -10.04 20.31 -9.16
C LEU A 59 -10.54 21.73 -8.87
N GLY A 60 -9.62 22.69 -8.71
CA GLY A 60 -9.94 24.11 -8.52
C GLY A 60 -10.57 24.81 -9.72
N ALA A 61 -10.36 24.28 -10.93
CA ALA A 61 -11.05 24.73 -12.14
C ALA A 61 -12.49 24.19 -12.24
N GLN A 62 -12.77 23.02 -11.64
CA GLN A 62 -14.11 22.43 -11.59
C GLN A 62 -14.95 23.06 -10.46
N HIS A 63 -14.35 23.32 -9.30
CA HIS A 63 -15.03 23.88 -8.14
C HIS A 63 -14.08 24.77 -7.32
N SER A 64 -14.58 25.90 -6.80
CA SER A 64 -13.78 26.77 -5.93
C SER A 64 -13.26 26.01 -4.70
N LEU A 65 -11.98 26.15 -4.40
CA LEU A 65 -11.33 25.56 -3.21
C LEU A 65 -11.22 26.54 -2.04
N ARG A 66 -11.81 27.74 -2.15
CA ARG A 66 -11.65 28.82 -1.16
C ARG A 66 -12.28 28.54 0.20
N GLU A 67 -13.21 27.59 0.28
CA GLU A 67 -13.90 27.21 1.53
C GLU A 67 -13.39 25.85 2.07
N VAL A 68 -12.25 25.39 1.57
CA VAL A 68 -11.60 24.17 2.07
C VAL A 68 -11.00 24.47 3.44
N LYS A 69 -11.40 23.68 4.43
CA LYS A 69 -11.00 23.83 5.84
C LYS A 69 -9.80 22.96 6.18
N ALA A 70 -9.76 21.74 5.63
CA ALA A 70 -8.71 20.78 5.87
C ALA A 70 -8.46 19.87 4.67
N LEU A 71 -7.27 19.27 4.64
CA LEU A 71 -6.79 18.36 3.63
C LEU A 71 -6.26 17.08 4.30
N GLY A 72 -6.69 15.92 3.82
CA GLY A 72 -6.15 14.61 4.18
C GLY A 72 -5.34 14.00 3.04
N ILE A 73 -4.30 13.23 3.39
CA ILE A 73 -3.47 12.51 2.43
C ILE A 73 -3.44 11.01 2.71
N ALA A 74 -3.69 10.24 1.67
CA ALA A 74 -3.44 8.81 1.61
C ALA A 74 -2.34 8.53 0.58
N GLY A 75 -1.69 7.39 0.68
CA GLY A 75 -0.78 6.98 -0.38
C GLY A 75 -0.34 5.54 -0.29
N GLN A 76 0.25 5.09 -1.40
CA GLN A 76 0.91 3.80 -1.51
C GLN A 76 1.92 3.63 -0.38
N MET A 77 1.81 2.52 0.34
CA MET A 77 2.62 2.26 1.52
C MET A 77 4.07 1.90 1.16
N HIS A 78 4.93 1.84 2.17
CA HIS A 78 6.27 1.19 2.15
C HIS A 78 7.35 1.81 1.25
N GLY A 79 7.04 2.81 0.44
CA GLY A 79 8.03 3.44 -0.45
C GLY A 79 9.17 4.11 0.31
N ALA A 80 10.42 3.89 -0.11
CA ALA A 80 11.59 4.52 0.52
C ALA A 80 12.03 5.77 -0.24
N THR A 81 11.69 6.96 0.27
CA THR A 81 12.17 8.24 -0.25
C THR A 81 13.33 8.76 0.59
N LEU A 82 14.52 8.85 0.01
CA LEU A 82 15.74 9.24 0.72
C LEU A 82 16.09 10.70 0.46
N LEU A 83 16.22 11.48 1.53
CA LEU A 83 16.52 12.90 1.48
C LEU A 83 17.83 13.22 2.18
N ASP A 84 18.57 14.19 1.65
CA ASP A 84 19.72 14.78 2.32
C ASP A 84 19.35 15.93 3.28
N LYS A 85 20.37 16.51 3.93
CA LYS A 85 20.24 17.66 4.84
C LYS A 85 19.64 18.93 4.20
N GLN A 86 19.63 19.01 2.87
CA GLN A 86 19.00 20.09 2.11
C GLN A 86 17.64 19.67 1.55
N GLN A 87 17.09 18.54 2.01
CA GLN A 87 15.79 18.00 1.60
C GLN A 87 15.75 17.61 0.13
N ARG A 88 16.92 17.38 -0.49
CA ARG A 88 17.02 16.94 -1.88
C ARG A 88 16.89 15.43 -1.93
N VAL A 89 16.16 14.95 -2.93
CA VAL A 89 16.02 13.52 -3.22
C VAL A 89 17.37 12.97 -3.66
N LEU A 90 17.85 11.93 -2.97
CA LEU A 90 19.15 11.32 -3.20
C LEU A 90 19.15 10.28 -4.33
N ARG A 91 18.00 9.63 -4.54
CA ARG A 91 17.76 8.60 -5.56
C ARG A 91 16.24 8.48 -5.82
N PRO A 92 15.79 7.89 -6.94
CA PRO A 92 14.38 7.58 -7.14
C PRO A 92 13.80 6.83 -5.93
N ALA A 93 12.53 7.01 -5.58
CA ALA A 93 11.94 6.25 -4.47
C ALA A 93 11.81 4.77 -4.82
N ILE A 94 12.17 3.89 -3.88
CA ILE A 94 12.04 2.42 -4.02
C ILE A 94 10.65 2.00 -3.56
N LEU A 95 9.80 1.53 -4.47
CA LEU A 95 8.37 1.30 -4.22
C LEU A 95 8.07 -0.02 -3.49
N TRP A 96 6.81 -0.21 -3.07
CA TRP A 96 6.35 -1.42 -2.35
C TRP A 96 6.42 -2.71 -3.17
N ASN A 97 6.32 -2.61 -4.49
CA ASN A 97 6.40 -3.73 -5.43
C ASN A 97 7.81 -3.90 -6.01
N ASP A 98 8.83 -3.39 -5.29
CA ASP A 98 10.24 -3.64 -5.57
C ASP A 98 10.72 -4.88 -4.80
N GLY A 99 11.42 -5.77 -5.49
CA GLY A 99 11.90 -7.04 -4.95
C GLY A 99 13.42 -7.10 -4.76
N ARG A 100 14.15 -5.99 -4.87
CA ARG A 100 15.63 -6.02 -4.94
C ARG A 100 16.33 -6.44 -3.65
N CYS A 101 15.66 -6.34 -2.51
CA CYS A 101 16.27 -6.49 -1.18
C CYS A 101 15.85 -7.78 -0.45
N GLY A 102 15.72 -8.88 -1.20
CA GLY A 102 15.40 -10.20 -0.65
C GLY A 102 16.45 -10.74 0.32
N GLU A 103 17.74 -10.54 0.02
CA GLU A 103 18.84 -10.93 0.91
C GLU A 103 18.79 -10.12 2.21
N GLU A 104 18.56 -8.81 2.11
CA GLU A 104 18.50 -7.92 3.27
C GLU A 104 17.30 -8.19 4.19
N CYS A 105 16.21 -8.77 3.68
CA CYS A 105 15.12 -9.23 4.54
C CYS A 105 15.60 -10.33 5.50
N ALA A 106 16.30 -11.34 4.98
CA ALA A 106 16.83 -12.43 5.79
C ALA A 106 17.87 -11.92 6.79
N LEU A 107 18.77 -11.03 6.35
CA LEU A 107 19.79 -10.42 7.21
C LEU A 107 19.16 -9.61 8.35
N LEU A 108 18.09 -8.85 8.11
CA LEU A 108 17.42 -8.09 9.18
C LEU A 108 16.74 -9.00 10.21
N GLU A 109 16.09 -10.08 9.77
CA GLU A 109 15.49 -11.03 10.71
C GLU A 109 16.55 -11.80 11.52
N GLU A 110 17.73 -12.06 10.96
CA GLU A 110 18.87 -12.64 11.69
C GLU A 110 19.48 -11.65 12.68
N ASN A 111 19.72 -10.40 12.25
CA ASN A 111 20.29 -9.35 13.09
C ASN A 111 19.39 -8.96 14.26
N VAL A 112 18.06 -8.99 14.04
CA VAL A 112 17.07 -8.69 15.07
C VAL A 112 16.11 -9.87 15.19
N SER A 113 16.50 -10.86 15.99
CA SER A 113 15.70 -12.09 16.22
C SER A 113 14.27 -11.82 16.71
N ARG A 114 14.02 -10.66 17.35
CA ARG A 114 12.69 -10.24 17.82
C ARG A 114 11.97 -9.30 16.85
N SER A 115 12.49 -9.07 15.65
CA SER A 115 11.91 -8.17 14.63
C SER A 115 10.44 -8.44 14.38
N ARG A 116 10.04 -9.71 14.23
CA ARG A 116 8.65 -10.11 14.04
C ARG A 116 7.75 -9.78 15.24
N GLN A 117 8.28 -9.80 16.46
CA GLN A 117 7.54 -9.45 17.68
C GLN A 117 7.36 -7.93 17.80
N ILE A 118 8.39 -7.16 17.45
CA ILE A 118 8.38 -5.69 17.51
C ILE A 118 7.46 -5.12 16.44
N THR A 119 7.66 -5.56 15.20
CA THR A 119 6.97 -5.02 14.03
C THR A 119 5.62 -5.67 13.79
N GLY A 120 5.38 -6.85 14.37
CA GLY A 120 4.16 -7.62 14.16
C GLY A 120 4.09 -8.35 12.81
N ASN A 121 5.13 -8.28 11.99
CA ASN A 121 5.11 -8.71 10.59
C ASN A 121 6.35 -9.56 10.25
N LEU A 122 6.19 -10.42 9.24
CA LEU A 122 7.32 -11.10 8.60
C LEU A 122 8.00 -10.13 7.63
N MET A 123 9.33 -10.12 7.59
CA MET A 123 10.06 -9.16 6.74
C MET A 123 9.87 -9.46 5.25
N MET A 124 9.45 -8.47 4.47
CA MET A 124 9.25 -8.60 3.03
C MET A 124 10.04 -7.55 2.25
N PRO A 125 10.55 -7.84 1.03
CA PRO A 125 11.35 -6.90 0.24
C PRO A 125 10.61 -5.60 -0.13
N GLY A 126 9.28 -5.65 -0.13
CA GLY A 126 8.44 -4.50 -0.35
C GLY A 126 8.45 -3.48 0.80
N PHE A 127 8.89 -3.86 2.01
CA PHE A 127 8.93 -2.99 3.18
C PHE A 127 10.15 -2.06 3.19
N THR A 128 10.07 -0.98 3.98
CA THR A 128 11.05 0.12 3.91
C THR A 128 12.41 -0.24 4.50
N ALA A 129 12.47 -0.86 5.68
CA ALA A 129 13.71 -1.23 6.36
C ALA A 129 14.72 -2.03 5.51
N PRO A 130 14.35 -3.16 4.86
CA PRO A 130 15.32 -3.93 4.07
C PRO A 130 15.85 -3.16 2.86
N LYS A 131 15.06 -2.23 2.30
CA LYS A 131 15.54 -1.36 1.21
C LYS A 131 16.67 -0.45 1.65
N LEU A 132 16.66 0.04 2.90
CA LEU A 132 17.74 0.90 3.39
C LEU A 132 18.99 0.10 3.74
N LEU A 133 18.84 -1.13 4.23
CA LEU A 133 19.98 -2.03 4.36
C LEU A 133 20.59 -2.34 2.97
N TRP A 134 19.75 -2.47 1.94
CA TRP A 134 20.22 -2.67 0.57
C TRP A 134 20.97 -1.43 0.07
N VAL A 135 20.43 -0.22 0.26
CA VAL A 135 21.12 1.04 -0.11
C VAL A 135 22.43 1.17 0.66
N GLN A 136 22.50 0.80 1.94
CA GLN A 136 23.74 0.81 2.71
C GLN A 136 24.82 -0.08 2.09
N ARG A 137 24.45 -1.26 1.60
CA ARG A 137 25.38 -2.27 1.06
C ARG A 137 25.75 -2.02 -0.40
N HIS A 138 24.81 -1.55 -1.21
CA HIS A 138 24.97 -1.43 -2.67
C HIS A 138 25.22 0.00 -3.14
N GLU A 139 24.78 1.00 -2.37
CA GLU A 139 24.90 2.42 -2.68
C GLU A 139 25.44 3.21 -1.46
N PRO A 140 26.59 2.83 -0.87
CA PRO A 140 27.06 3.37 0.41
C PRO A 140 27.29 4.89 0.40
N GLU A 141 27.67 5.46 -0.76
CA GLU A 141 27.84 6.91 -0.90
C GLU A 141 26.52 7.67 -0.85
N ILE A 142 25.41 7.06 -1.27
CA ILE A 142 24.06 7.60 -1.10
C ILE A 142 23.65 7.46 0.37
N PHE A 143 23.85 6.28 0.98
CA PHE A 143 23.46 6.03 2.36
C PHE A 143 24.07 7.02 3.35
N LYS A 144 25.36 7.35 3.19
CA LYS A 144 26.07 8.35 4.03
C LYS A 144 25.44 9.74 4.02
N GLN A 145 24.68 10.08 2.98
CA GLN A 145 24.04 11.39 2.81
C GLN A 145 22.61 11.43 3.35
N VAL A 146 22.04 10.29 3.74
CA VAL A 146 20.66 10.19 4.23
C VAL A 146 20.51 10.97 5.52
N ASP A 147 19.69 12.02 5.46
CA ASP A 147 19.25 12.81 6.61
C ASP A 147 17.84 12.41 7.02
N LYS A 148 16.92 12.29 6.06
CA LYS A 148 15.54 11.86 6.30
C LYS A 148 15.10 10.74 5.38
N VAL A 149 14.25 9.87 5.90
CA VAL A 149 13.56 8.81 5.15
C VAL A 149 12.07 9.03 5.26
N LEU A 150 11.39 9.20 4.13
CA LEU A 150 9.95 9.44 4.10
C LEU A 150 9.23 8.41 3.24
N LEU A 151 8.03 8.05 3.67
CA LEU A 151 7.07 7.33 2.85
C LEU A 151 6.51 8.27 1.76
N PRO A 152 5.94 7.73 0.66
CA PRO A 152 5.54 8.55 -0.49
C PRO A 152 4.56 9.67 -0.14
N LYS A 153 3.54 9.40 0.69
CA LYS A 153 2.58 10.46 1.10
C LYS A 153 3.23 11.52 1.98
N ASP A 154 4.22 11.13 2.78
CA ASP A 154 4.89 12.05 3.71
C ASP A 154 5.91 12.94 2.97
N TYR A 155 6.48 12.47 1.86
CA TYR A 155 7.18 13.36 0.92
C TYR A 155 6.24 14.43 0.34
N LEU A 156 5.00 14.06 -0.05
CA LEU A 156 4.01 15.06 -0.47
C LEU A 156 3.67 16.02 0.68
N ARG A 157 3.54 15.54 1.92
CA ARG A 157 3.36 16.40 3.10
C ARG A 157 4.48 17.41 3.23
N LEU A 158 5.74 16.98 3.14
CA LEU A 158 6.90 17.87 3.19
C LEU A 158 6.79 18.96 2.11
N ARG A 159 6.41 18.58 0.88
CA ARG A 159 6.21 19.54 -0.22
C ARG A 159 5.02 20.48 0.01
N MET A 160 3.97 20.04 0.68
CA MET A 160 2.79 20.87 0.97
C MET A 160 2.99 21.81 2.16
N THR A 161 3.67 21.33 3.22
CA THR A 161 3.66 21.96 4.56
C THR A 161 5.06 22.38 5.03
N GLY A 162 6.12 21.72 4.57
CA GLY A 162 7.47 21.87 5.12
C GLY A 162 7.76 20.95 6.31
N GLU A 163 6.79 20.16 6.76
CA GLU A 163 6.88 19.36 7.97
C GLU A 163 7.26 17.90 7.69
N PHE A 164 8.09 17.31 8.55
CA PHE A 164 8.45 15.89 8.54
C PHE A 164 7.54 15.11 9.48
N ALA A 165 6.40 14.64 8.98
CA ALA A 165 5.44 13.87 9.76
C ALA A 165 4.88 12.67 8.98
N SER A 166 4.63 11.59 9.70
CA SER A 166 3.95 10.38 9.22
C SER A 166 2.84 9.99 10.18
N ASP A 167 1.93 9.13 9.72
CA ASP A 167 0.90 8.58 10.59
C ASP A 167 1.25 7.14 11.02
N MET A 168 0.65 6.68 12.11
CA MET A 168 0.90 5.35 12.67
C MET A 168 0.68 4.21 11.66
N SER A 169 -0.31 4.31 10.76
CA SER A 169 -0.64 3.21 9.84
C SER A 169 0.41 3.03 8.74
N ASP A 170 0.89 4.12 8.13
CA ASP A 170 1.91 4.05 7.09
C ASP A 170 3.28 3.76 7.72
N ALA A 171 3.58 4.38 8.86
CA ALA A 171 4.81 4.12 9.61
C ALA A 171 4.96 2.67 10.07
N ALA A 172 3.86 1.99 10.44
CA ALA A 172 3.89 0.57 10.78
C ALA A 172 4.39 -0.31 9.61
N GLY A 173 4.14 0.12 8.37
CA GLY A 173 4.64 -0.53 7.16
C GLY A 173 6.13 -0.36 6.88
N THR A 174 6.86 0.39 7.71
CA THR A 174 8.32 0.61 7.52
C THR A 174 9.17 -0.52 8.06
N MET A 175 8.65 -1.29 9.02
CA MET A 175 9.40 -2.26 9.85
C MET A 175 10.39 -1.63 10.83
N TRP A 176 10.33 -0.31 11.06
CA TRP A 176 11.08 0.35 12.13
C TRP A 176 10.23 0.69 13.35
N MET A 177 8.92 0.51 13.26
CA MET A 177 7.98 0.84 14.33
C MET A 177 7.77 -0.35 15.27
N ASP A 178 7.75 -0.08 16.57
CA ASP A 178 7.10 -0.97 17.54
C ASP A 178 5.60 -0.73 17.44
N VAL A 179 4.91 -1.65 16.76
CA VAL A 179 3.50 -1.48 16.40
C VAL A 179 2.59 -1.52 17.63
N ALA A 180 2.95 -2.30 18.64
CA ALA A 180 2.21 -2.35 19.90
C ALA A 180 2.32 -1.02 20.65
N ARG A 181 3.52 -0.43 20.69
CA ARG A 181 3.79 0.82 21.43
C ARG A 181 3.44 2.09 20.67
N ARG A 182 3.14 1.97 19.37
CA ARG A 182 2.85 3.11 18.47
C ARG A 182 3.99 4.13 18.41
N ASP A 183 5.23 3.64 18.36
CA ASP A 183 6.43 4.48 18.40
C ASP A 183 7.57 3.79 17.64
N TRP A 184 8.60 4.55 17.26
CA TRP A 184 9.80 4.01 16.65
C TRP A 184 10.53 3.04 17.58
N SER A 185 11.06 1.95 17.01
CA SER A 185 11.94 1.00 17.69
C SER A 185 13.39 1.37 17.41
N ASP A 186 14.12 1.79 18.45
CA ASP A 186 15.55 2.09 18.34
C ASP A 186 16.36 0.86 17.91
N GLU A 187 15.94 -0.35 18.31
CA GLU A 187 16.58 -1.61 17.94
C GLU A 187 16.46 -1.87 16.43
N MET A 188 15.27 -1.71 15.86
CA MET A 188 15.05 -1.89 14.42
C MET A 188 15.75 -0.81 13.59
N LEU A 189 15.77 0.44 14.06
CA LEU A 189 16.48 1.54 13.39
C LEU A 189 18.00 1.31 13.40
N ALA A 190 18.56 0.95 14.56
CA ALA A 190 19.99 0.70 14.72
C ALA A 190 20.48 -0.46 13.84
N ALA A 191 19.66 -1.50 13.66
CA ALA A 191 19.96 -2.62 12.75
C ALA A 191 20.07 -2.21 11.28
N CYS A 192 19.51 -1.06 10.89
CA CYS A 192 19.66 -0.45 9.57
C CYS A 192 20.71 0.66 9.53
N GLY A 193 21.45 0.90 10.63
CA GLY A 193 22.40 2.00 10.73
C GLY A 193 21.74 3.39 10.77
N LEU A 194 20.50 3.47 11.26
CA LEU A 194 19.71 4.70 11.36
C LEU A 194 19.34 5.00 12.82
N SER A 195 18.81 6.19 13.04
CA SER A 195 18.27 6.63 14.33
C SER A 195 16.93 7.34 14.15
N ARG A 196 16.27 7.69 15.26
CA ARG A 196 15.03 8.48 15.24
C ARG A 196 15.19 9.83 14.53
N ASP A 197 16.39 10.42 14.55
CA ASP A 197 16.67 11.67 13.86
C ASP A 197 16.49 11.54 12.34
N ASN A 198 16.59 10.32 11.79
CA ASN A 198 16.34 10.06 10.38
C ASN A 198 14.85 9.92 10.02
N MET A 199 13.98 9.79 11.02
CA MET A 199 12.56 9.49 10.82
C MET A 199 11.68 10.74 10.93
N PRO A 200 10.48 10.75 10.32
CA PRO A 200 9.49 11.78 10.60
C PRO A 200 8.91 11.64 12.01
N ALA A 201 8.32 12.72 12.52
CA ALA A 201 7.49 12.66 13.72
C ALA A 201 6.24 11.80 13.45
N LEU A 202 5.79 11.06 14.47
CA LEU A 202 4.62 10.17 14.38
C LEU A 202 3.38 10.83 14.96
N PHE A 203 2.27 10.65 14.26
CA PHE A 203 0.95 11.19 14.62
C PHE A 203 -0.12 10.13 14.41
N GLU A 204 -1.26 10.31 15.06
CA GLU A 204 -2.48 9.63 14.66
C GLU A 204 -3.04 10.22 13.37
N GLY A 205 -3.68 9.40 12.53
CA GLY A 205 -4.10 9.82 11.18
C GLY A 205 -5.04 11.02 11.15
N CYS A 206 -5.85 11.20 12.20
CA CYS A 206 -6.76 12.34 12.34
C CYS A 206 -6.12 13.60 12.94
N GLU A 207 -4.87 13.55 13.40
CA GLU A 207 -4.18 14.69 13.98
C GLU A 207 -3.63 15.63 12.90
N VAL A 208 -3.61 16.93 13.21
CA VAL A 208 -3.06 17.96 12.33
C VAL A 208 -1.55 17.98 12.44
N THR A 209 -0.85 17.82 11.31
CA THR A 209 0.61 17.83 11.25
C THR A 209 1.19 19.16 10.79
N GLY A 210 0.36 20.08 10.31
CA GLY A 210 0.77 21.38 9.79
C GLY A 210 -0.34 22.06 8.99
N SER A 211 -0.01 23.18 8.35
CA SER A 211 -0.87 23.86 7.38
C SER A 211 -0.19 23.93 6.02
N LEU A 212 -0.97 24.17 4.95
CA LEU A 212 -0.40 24.42 3.63
C LEU A 212 0.50 25.65 3.68
N ARG A 213 1.69 25.54 3.08
CA ARG A 213 2.59 26.69 2.91
C ARG A 213 1.89 27.76 2.08
N PRO A 214 2.11 29.06 2.38
CA PRO A 214 1.46 30.16 1.66
C PRO A 214 1.59 30.08 0.14
N ALA A 215 2.77 29.71 -0.36
CA ALA A 215 3.02 29.56 -1.81
C ALA A 215 2.21 28.42 -2.45
N VAL A 216 1.97 27.33 -1.72
CA VAL A 216 1.16 26.19 -2.19
C VAL A 216 -0.31 26.57 -2.18
N ALA A 217 -0.79 27.15 -1.07
CA ALA A 217 -2.15 27.65 -0.93
C ALA A 217 -2.51 28.66 -2.05
N GLN A 218 -1.60 29.60 -2.33
CA GLN A 218 -1.73 30.55 -3.43
C GLN A 218 -1.80 29.87 -4.81
N SER A 219 -0.91 28.91 -5.09
CA SER A 219 -0.89 28.14 -6.36
C SER A 219 -2.22 27.41 -6.61
N TRP A 220 -2.85 26.91 -5.56
CA TRP A 220 -4.11 26.17 -5.63
C TRP A 220 -5.36 27.04 -5.42
N ASN A 221 -5.20 28.37 -5.26
CA ASN A 221 -6.30 29.31 -4.97
C ASN A 221 -7.19 28.82 -3.81
N MET A 222 -6.54 28.38 -2.73
CA MET A 222 -7.19 27.88 -1.51
C MET A 222 -6.58 28.52 -0.26
N PRO A 223 -7.23 28.43 0.91
CA PRO A 223 -6.66 28.91 2.17
C PRO A 223 -5.42 28.09 2.57
N GLU A 224 -4.66 28.61 3.53
CA GLU A 224 -3.62 27.85 4.26
C GLU A 224 -4.29 26.79 5.17
N ALA A 225 -5.00 25.84 4.54
CA ALA A 225 -5.81 24.84 5.21
C ALA A 225 -4.95 23.90 6.06
N LEU A 226 -5.58 23.35 7.12
CA LEU A 226 -4.94 22.36 7.99
C LEU A 226 -4.71 21.06 7.22
N VAL A 227 -3.58 20.40 7.46
CA VAL A 227 -3.24 19.11 6.86
C VAL A 227 -3.16 18.05 7.95
N VAL A 228 -3.97 17.00 7.84
CA VAL A 228 -3.95 15.87 8.78
C VAL A 228 -2.91 14.83 8.39
N ALA A 229 -2.48 13.98 9.34
CA ALA A 229 -1.49 12.93 9.09
C ALA A 229 -1.97 11.92 8.03
N GLY A 230 -3.26 11.64 7.98
CA GLY A 230 -3.86 10.76 6.98
C GLY A 230 -3.57 9.28 7.25
N GLY A 231 -3.33 8.48 6.21
CA GLY A 231 -3.12 7.04 6.37
C GLY A 231 -2.44 6.38 5.18
N GLY A 232 -1.88 5.19 5.36
CA GLY A 232 -1.57 4.31 4.23
C GLY A 232 -2.86 3.98 3.45
N ASP A 233 -2.75 3.71 2.16
CA ASP A 233 -3.89 3.44 1.26
C ASP A 233 -4.94 2.47 1.83
N ASN A 234 -4.52 1.35 2.41
CA ASN A 234 -5.40 0.35 3.01
C ASN A 234 -6.17 0.90 4.22
N ALA A 235 -5.46 1.56 5.15
CA ALA A 235 -6.08 2.11 6.36
C ALA A 235 -6.98 3.32 6.05
N ALA A 236 -6.57 4.18 5.11
CA ALA A 236 -7.39 5.28 4.63
C ALA A 236 -8.64 4.79 3.89
N GLY A 237 -8.50 3.74 3.07
CA GLY A 237 -9.61 3.04 2.44
C GLY A 237 -10.60 2.48 3.46
N ALA A 238 -10.10 1.82 4.51
CA ALA A 238 -10.90 1.32 5.62
C ALA A 238 -11.69 2.44 6.33
N VAL A 239 -11.05 3.57 6.65
CA VAL A 239 -11.77 4.75 7.20
C VAL A 239 -12.86 5.22 6.24
N GLY A 240 -12.57 5.28 4.94
CA GLY A 240 -13.52 5.72 3.91
C GLY A 240 -14.76 4.84 3.77
N VAL A 241 -14.67 3.55 4.10
CA VAL A 241 -15.82 2.61 4.11
C VAL A 241 -16.46 2.46 5.49
N GLY A 242 -16.06 3.27 6.48
CA GLY A 242 -16.62 3.28 7.82
C GLY A 242 -16.11 2.16 8.73
N MET A 243 -14.93 1.60 8.43
CA MET A 243 -14.26 0.65 9.31
C MET A 243 -13.35 1.38 10.28
N ALA A 244 -13.69 1.30 11.56
CA ALA A 244 -13.03 1.99 12.67
C ALA A 244 -12.98 1.15 13.97
N ASP A 245 -13.90 0.20 14.12
CA ASP A 245 -14.13 -0.57 15.34
C ASP A 245 -13.80 -2.05 15.15
N ALA A 246 -13.33 -2.67 16.22
CA ALA A 246 -12.95 -4.08 16.24
C ALA A 246 -14.10 -4.98 15.77
N GLY A 247 -13.75 -6.00 14.98
CA GLY A 247 -14.71 -6.94 14.40
C GLY A 247 -15.33 -6.47 13.07
N GLN A 248 -15.07 -5.24 12.64
CA GLN A 248 -15.38 -4.84 11.26
C GLN A 248 -14.33 -5.40 10.31
N ALA A 249 -14.78 -5.90 9.16
CA ALA A 249 -13.91 -6.41 8.10
C ALA A 249 -14.42 -5.98 6.71
N MET A 250 -13.51 -5.88 5.75
CA MET A 250 -13.82 -5.75 4.33
C MET A 250 -12.96 -6.68 3.49
N LEU A 251 -13.54 -7.09 2.36
CA LEU A 251 -12.83 -7.79 1.30
C LEU A 251 -12.85 -6.90 0.05
N SER A 252 -11.69 -6.36 -0.32
CA SER A 252 -11.51 -5.59 -1.54
C SER A 252 -11.06 -6.51 -2.67
N LEU A 253 -11.90 -6.64 -3.70
CA LEU A 253 -11.65 -7.44 -4.89
C LEU A 253 -11.10 -6.57 -6.04
N GLY A 254 -9.90 -6.02 -5.83
CA GLY A 254 -9.15 -5.31 -6.86
C GLY A 254 -8.27 -6.25 -7.70
N THR A 255 -7.36 -5.67 -8.48
CA THR A 255 -6.30 -6.41 -9.20
C THR A 255 -5.61 -7.43 -8.28
N SER A 256 -5.28 -7.00 -7.07
CA SER A 256 -4.97 -7.83 -5.90
C SER A 256 -6.16 -7.87 -4.93
N GLY A 257 -6.28 -8.96 -4.17
CA GLY A 257 -7.27 -9.10 -3.11
C GLY A 257 -6.71 -8.62 -1.78
N VAL A 258 -7.52 -7.89 -1.01
CA VAL A 258 -7.16 -7.50 0.36
C VAL A 258 -8.32 -7.81 1.28
N TYR A 259 -8.07 -8.68 2.25
CA TYR A 259 -8.95 -8.81 3.42
C TYR A 259 -8.36 -7.96 4.54
N PHE A 260 -9.13 -6.99 5.00
CA PHE A 260 -8.76 -6.06 6.06
C PHE A 260 -9.72 -6.27 7.22
N ALA A 261 -9.20 -6.43 8.43
CA ALA A 261 -10.00 -6.60 9.63
C ALA A 261 -9.48 -5.70 10.76
N VAL A 262 -10.34 -4.89 11.36
CA VAL A 262 -9.98 -4.09 12.54
C VAL A 262 -9.93 -5.02 13.75
N SER A 263 -8.80 -5.04 14.46
CA SER A 263 -8.58 -5.91 15.60
C SER A 263 -8.88 -5.21 16.94
N ASP A 264 -9.24 -6.00 17.95
CA ASP A 264 -9.29 -5.51 19.34
C ASP A 264 -7.88 -5.48 19.93
N GLY A 265 -7.27 -4.30 19.89
CA GLY A 265 -5.85 -4.13 20.21
C GLY A 265 -4.91 -4.69 19.14
N PHE A 266 -3.62 -4.73 19.47
CA PHE A 266 -2.59 -5.26 18.59
C PHE A 266 -2.57 -6.80 18.64
N LEU A 267 -2.81 -7.42 17.49
CA LEU A 267 -2.67 -8.87 17.27
C LEU A 267 -1.58 -9.11 16.24
N SER A 268 -0.85 -10.22 16.33
CA SER A 268 0.23 -10.52 15.39
C SER A 268 0.33 -12.02 15.15
N LYS A 269 0.42 -12.41 13.87
CA LYS A 269 0.52 -13.80 13.41
C LYS A 269 1.45 -13.93 12.19
N PRO A 270 2.71 -13.48 12.29
CA PRO A 270 3.65 -13.39 11.17
C PRO A 270 4.00 -14.76 10.59
N GLU A 271 3.89 -15.84 11.37
CA GLU A 271 4.07 -17.22 10.92
C GLU A 271 3.04 -17.67 9.88
N SER A 272 1.90 -17.00 9.80
CA SER A 272 0.87 -17.22 8.76
C SER A 272 0.88 -16.13 7.69
N ALA A 273 1.93 -15.30 7.64
CA ALA A 273 2.06 -14.17 6.71
C ALA A 273 0.86 -13.20 6.74
N VAL A 274 0.16 -13.10 7.87
CA VAL A 274 -0.83 -12.05 8.12
C VAL A 274 -0.08 -10.80 8.54
N HIS A 275 -0.39 -9.69 7.87
CA HIS A 275 0.18 -8.41 8.25
C HIS A 275 -0.59 -7.80 9.42
N SER A 276 0.12 -7.12 10.32
CA SER A 276 -0.47 -6.40 11.44
C SER A 276 0.10 -5.01 11.55
N PHE A 277 -0.77 -4.01 11.42
CA PHE A 277 -0.36 -2.61 11.45
C PHE A 277 -1.26 -1.80 12.37
N CYS A 278 -0.80 -0.59 12.72
CA CYS A 278 -1.68 0.39 13.32
C CYS A 278 -2.76 0.80 12.31
N HIS A 279 -3.96 1.08 12.78
CA HIS A 279 -4.95 1.80 11.99
C HIS A 279 -4.59 3.30 11.97
N ALA A 280 -5.09 4.02 10.97
CA ALA A 280 -5.03 5.48 10.90
C ALA A 280 -5.82 6.21 12.03
N LEU A 281 -6.52 5.47 12.90
CA LEU A 281 -7.28 6.04 14.02
C LEU A 281 -6.59 5.79 15.38
N PRO A 282 -6.76 6.69 16.36
CA PRO A 282 -6.11 6.59 17.66
C PRO A 282 -6.41 5.29 18.40
N GLY A 283 -5.37 4.61 18.89
CA GLY A 283 -5.51 3.39 19.68
C GLY A 283 -6.19 2.24 18.94
N ARG A 284 -6.10 2.21 17.61
CA ARG A 284 -6.65 1.15 16.76
C ARG A 284 -5.57 0.45 15.94
N TRP A 285 -5.82 -0.81 15.63
CA TRP A 285 -4.97 -1.68 14.82
C TRP A 285 -5.81 -2.43 13.80
N HIS A 286 -5.14 -3.00 12.80
CA HIS A 286 -5.79 -3.87 11.85
C HIS A 286 -4.87 -5.00 11.43
N LEU A 287 -5.50 -6.10 11.04
CA LEU A 287 -4.87 -7.20 10.33
C LEU A 287 -5.15 -7.07 8.84
N MET A 288 -4.24 -7.57 8.03
CA MET A 288 -4.39 -7.60 6.59
C MET A 288 -3.85 -8.91 6.02
N SER A 289 -4.69 -9.58 5.25
CA SER A 289 -4.30 -10.69 4.39
C SER A 289 -4.30 -10.19 2.96
N VAL A 290 -3.18 -10.39 2.26
CA VAL A 290 -3.01 -9.90 0.90
C VAL A 290 -2.85 -11.05 -0.05
N MET A 291 -3.71 -11.07 -1.06
CA MET A 291 -3.68 -12.01 -2.17
C MET A 291 -3.16 -11.27 -3.41
N LEU A 292 -2.02 -11.71 -3.95
CA LEU A 292 -1.33 -10.99 -5.02
C LEU A 292 -2.12 -10.97 -6.34
N SER A 293 -2.99 -11.95 -6.58
CA SER A 293 -3.78 -12.04 -7.80
C SER A 293 -5.21 -12.44 -7.47
N ALA A 294 -6.14 -11.48 -7.49
CA ALA A 294 -7.57 -11.71 -7.30
C ALA A 294 -8.34 -11.40 -8.59
N ALA A 295 -8.83 -10.16 -8.79
CA ALA A 295 -9.53 -9.81 -10.02
C ALA A 295 -8.63 -9.93 -11.27
N SER A 296 -7.31 -9.75 -11.12
CA SER A 296 -6.36 -9.96 -12.22
C SER A 296 -6.33 -11.41 -12.74
N CYS A 297 -6.68 -12.40 -11.92
CA CYS A 297 -6.85 -13.78 -12.39
C CYS A 297 -8.03 -13.91 -13.36
N LEU A 298 -9.09 -13.13 -13.17
CA LEU A 298 -10.26 -13.15 -14.06
C LEU A 298 -9.90 -12.52 -15.41
N ASP A 299 -9.22 -11.37 -15.42
CA ASP A 299 -8.73 -10.75 -16.66
C ASP A 299 -7.78 -11.69 -17.43
N TRP A 300 -6.85 -12.32 -16.70
CA TRP A 300 -5.93 -13.32 -17.25
C TRP A 300 -6.68 -14.51 -17.83
N ALA A 301 -7.65 -15.07 -17.11
CA ALA A 301 -8.42 -16.22 -17.55
C ALA A 301 -9.33 -15.91 -18.74
N ALA A 302 -9.93 -14.72 -18.78
CA ALA A 302 -10.72 -14.26 -19.92
C ALA A 302 -9.88 -14.21 -21.20
N THR A 303 -8.62 -13.80 -21.08
CA THR A 303 -7.66 -13.80 -22.19
C THR A 303 -7.24 -15.23 -22.54
N LEU A 304 -6.86 -16.05 -21.54
CA LEU A 304 -6.37 -17.41 -21.72
C LEU A 304 -7.39 -18.32 -22.43
N THR A 305 -8.66 -18.19 -22.06
CA THR A 305 -9.76 -19.00 -22.60
C THR A 305 -10.30 -18.50 -23.94
N GLY A 306 -9.83 -17.33 -24.40
CA GLY A 306 -10.33 -16.68 -25.62
C GLY A 306 -11.71 -16.01 -25.48
N LEU A 307 -12.25 -15.93 -24.26
CA LEU A 307 -13.55 -15.28 -23.98
C LEU A 307 -13.47 -13.75 -24.03
N GLY A 308 -12.27 -13.19 -23.88
CA GLY A 308 -11.93 -11.80 -24.17
C GLY A 308 -12.40 -10.76 -23.15
N THR A 309 -13.41 -11.05 -22.34
CA THR A 309 -13.91 -10.15 -21.29
C THR A 309 -14.29 -10.90 -20.02
N VAL A 310 -14.17 -10.24 -18.86
CA VAL A 310 -14.56 -10.81 -17.56
C VAL A 310 -16.05 -11.19 -17.50
N PRO A 311 -17.01 -10.38 -18.01
CA PRO A 311 -18.41 -10.81 -18.03
C PRO A 311 -18.65 -12.08 -18.86
N ALA A 312 -17.95 -12.24 -19.99
CA ALA A 312 -18.03 -13.46 -20.79
C ALA A 312 -17.41 -14.67 -20.06
N LEU A 313 -16.31 -14.46 -19.32
CA LEU A 313 -15.73 -15.48 -18.44
C LEU A 313 -16.73 -15.96 -17.39
N ILE A 314 -17.40 -15.04 -16.70
CA ILE A 314 -18.37 -15.37 -15.65
C ILE A 314 -19.56 -16.13 -16.25
N ALA A 315 -20.12 -15.66 -17.37
CA ALA A 315 -21.22 -16.34 -18.05
C ALA A 315 -20.82 -17.76 -18.53
N ALA A 316 -19.57 -17.95 -18.97
CA ALA A 316 -19.07 -19.28 -19.33
C ALA A 316 -18.91 -20.18 -18.11
N ALA A 317 -18.43 -19.65 -16.98
CA ALA A 317 -18.30 -20.40 -15.73
C ALA A 317 -19.65 -20.90 -15.21
N GLU A 318 -20.71 -20.10 -15.33
CA GLU A 318 -22.09 -20.50 -14.99
C GLU A 318 -22.63 -21.62 -15.88
N ALA A 319 -22.10 -21.76 -17.10
CA ALA A 319 -22.49 -22.79 -18.05
C ALA A 319 -21.56 -24.02 -18.03
N ALA A 320 -20.63 -24.11 -17.07
CA ALA A 320 -19.74 -25.26 -16.92
C ALA A 320 -20.53 -26.53 -16.60
N ASN A 321 -20.06 -27.67 -17.10
CA ASN A 321 -20.70 -28.95 -16.84
C ASN A 321 -20.57 -29.35 -15.37
N ASP A 322 -21.71 -29.51 -14.68
CA ASP A 322 -21.77 -29.93 -13.28
C ASP A 322 -21.38 -31.40 -13.07
N ASP A 323 -21.48 -32.23 -14.10
CA ASP A 323 -21.08 -33.64 -14.04
C ASP A 323 -19.60 -33.87 -14.35
N ALA A 324 -18.85 -32.82 -14.74
CA ALA A 324 -17.43 -32.94 -15.03
C ALA A 324 -16.60 -33.02 -13.75
N ASP A 325 -15.53 -33.82 -13.77
CA ASP A 325 -14.60 -33.89 -12.63
C ASP A 325 -14.01 -32.49 -12.30
N PRO A 326 -13.72 -32.18 -11.02
CA PRO A 326 -13.22 -30.85 -10.65
C PRO A 326 -11.86 -30.53 -11.27
N VAL A 327 -11.73 -29.30 -11.78
CA VAL A 327 -10.43 -28.69 -12.11
C VAL A 327 -10.01 -27.77 -10.97
N TRP A 328 -8.81 -27.95 -10.46
CA TRP A 328 -8.26 -27.14 -9.39
C TRP A 328 -7.38 -26.03 -9.96
N PHE A 329 -7.68 -24.79 -9.61
CA PHE A 329 -6.84 -23.65 -9.95
C PHE A 329 -6.14 -23.09 -8.72
N LEU A 330 -4.81 -23.00 -8.77
CA LEU A 330 -4.01 -22.24 -7.81
C LEU A 330 -3.77 -20.84 -8.39
N PRO A 331 -4.23 -19.75 -7.74
CA PRO A 331 -4.24 -18.41 -8.32
C PRO A 331 -2.92 -17.62 -8.19
N TYR A 332 -1.79 -18.30 -7.94
CA TYR A 332 -0.51 -17.66 -7.60
C TYR A 332 0.26 -17.13 -8.82
N LEU A 333 -0.39 -16.35 -9.69
CA LEU A 333 0.19 -15.86 -10.96
C LEU A 333 1.41 -14.95 -10.77
N SER A 334 1.58 -14.36 -9.59
CA SER A 334 2.64 -13.39 -9.27
C SER A 334 3.46 -13.78 -8.03
N GLY A 335 3.55 -15.08 -7.72
CA GLY A 335 3.88 -15.53 -6.36
C GLY A 335 2.66 -15.45 -5.46
N GLU A 336 2.86 -15.63 -4.15
CA GLU A 336 1.81 -15.34 -3.17
C GLU A 336 2.37 -14.76 -1.86
N ARG A 337 1.57 -13.89 -1.23
CA ARG A 337 1.81 -13.37 0.13
C ARG A 337 1.10 -14.22 1.17
N THR A 338 -0.11 -13.88 1.59
CA THR A 338 -0.79 -14.63 2.65
C THR A 338 -1.43 -15.89 2.05
N PRO A 339 -1.33 -17.08 2.67
CA PRO A 339 -0.62 -17.41 3.92
C PRO A 339 0.81 -17.98 3.73
N HIS A 340 1.30 -18.07 2.49
CA HIS A 340 2.49 -18.88 2.15
C HIS A 340 3.83 -18.13 2.18
N ASN A 341 3.79 -16.82 1.98
CA ASN A 341 4.92 -15.93 1.70
C ASN A 341 5.93 -16.52 0.71
N ASN A 342 5.45 -16.89 -0.48
CA ASN A 342 6.25 -17.56 -1.49
C ASN A 342 6.31 -16.74 -2.79
N PRO A 343 7.38 -15.97 -3.03
CA PRO A 343 7.53 -15.19 -4.26
C PRO A 343 7.75 -16.06 -5.50
N GLN A 344 8.05 -17.35 -5.33
CA GLN A 344 8.27 -18.31 -6.43
C GLN A 344 7.01 -19.13 -6.75
N ALA A 345 5.90 -18.94 -6.02
CA ALA A 345 4.64 -19.59 -6.34
C ALA A 345 4.16 -19.19 -7.75
N LYS A 346 3.48 -20.12 -8.43
CA LYS A 346 3.00 -19.95 -9.80
C LYS A 346 1.56 -20.44 -9.91
N GLY A 347 0.83 -19.89 -10.87
CA GLY A 347 -0.50 -20.37 -11.18
C GLY A 347 -0.48 -21.79 -11.74
N VAL A 348 -1.45 -22.62 -11.34
CA VAL A 348 -1.53 -24.03 -11.74
C VAL A 348 -2.98 -24.40 -12.04
N PHE A 349 -3.22 -25.05 -13.18
CA PHE A 349 -4.40 -25.88 -13.36
C PHE A 349 -4.03 -27.34 -13.13
N PHE A 350 -4.75 -28.01 -12.24
CA PHE A 350 -4.54 -29.40 -11.90
C PHE A 350 -5.84 -30.20 -12.04
N GLY A 351 -5.74 -31.47 -12.48
CA GLY A 351 -6.90 -32.34 -12.67
C GLY A 351 -7.57 -32.24 -14.04
N LEU A 352 -6.88 -31.74 -15.07
CA LEU A 352 -7.45 -31.67 -16.42
C LEU A 352 -7.72 -33.08 -17.00
N THR A 353 -8.93 -33.30 -17.52
CA THR A 353 -9.35 -34.49 -18.27
C THR A 353 -9.92 -34.09 -19.63
N HIS A 354 -10.32 -35.05 -20.45
CA HIS A 354 -10.99 -34.77 -21.73
C HIS A 354 -12.39 -34.13 -21.60
N GLN A 355 -12.93 -34.03 -20.39
CA GLN A 355 -14.24 -33.42 -20.11
C GLN A 355 -14.17 -31.89 -20.00
N HIS A 356 -12.97 -31.30 -19.92
CA HIS A 356 -12.81 -29.90 -19.53
C HIS A 356 -12.53 -28.99 -20.74
N GLY A 357 -13.32 -27.94 -20.85
CA GLY A 357 -13.16 -26.87 -21.82
C GLY A 357 -13.09 -25.48 -21.17
N PRO A 358 -13.22 -24.41 -21.97
CA PRO A 358 -13.12 -23.04 -21.48
C PRO A 358 -14.07 -22.70 -20.31
N ALA A 359 -15.27 -23.29 -20.28
CA ALA A 359 -16.26 -23.08 -19.22
C ALA A 359 -15.78 -23.66 -17.87
N GLU A 360 -15.31 -24.91 -17.86
CA GLU A 360 -14.80 -25.55 -16.64
C GLU A 360 -13.53 -24.84 -16.13
N LEU A 361 -12.66 -24.38 -17.02
CA LEU A 361 -11.49 -23.58 -16.66
C LEU A 361 -11.90 -22.22 -16.07
N ALA A 362 -12.93 -21.57 -16.63
CA ALA A 362 -13.47 -20.32 -16.10
C ALA A 362 -14.03 -20.50 -14.69
N ARG A 363 -14.81 -21.55 -14.45
CA ARG A 363 -15.32 -21.93 -13.11
C ARG A 363 -14.18 -22.18 -12.14
N ALA A 364 -13.20 -22.99 -12.53
CA ALA A 364 -12.04 -23.31 -11.70
C ALA A 364 -11.26 -22.06 -11.29
N VAL A 365 -11.13 -21.05 -12.15
CA VAL A 365 -10.46 -19.78 -11.79
C VAL A 365 -11.22 -19.02 -10.71
N LEU A 366 -12.54 -18.89 -10.86
CA LEU A 366 -13.38 -18.22 -9.85
C LEU A 366 -13.33 -18.95 -8.51
N GLU A 367 -13.46 -20.27 -8.52
CA GLU A 367 -13.38 -21.11 -7.34
C GLU A 367 -11.98 -21.06 -6.70
N GLY A 368 -10.91 -21.19 -7.48
CA GLY A 368 -9.54 -21.12 -6.99
C GLY A 368 -9.19 -19.79 -6.34
N VAL A 369 -9.65 -18.67 -6.92
CA VAL A 369 -9.55 -17.36 -6.28
C VAL A 369 -10.39 -17.32 -5.00
N GLY A 370 -11.62 -17.83 -5.03
CA GLY A 370 -12.49 -17.93 -3.86
C GLY A 370 -11.87 -18.73 -2.71
N TYR A 371 -11.27 -19.88 -2.99
CA TYR A 371 -10.59 -20.73 -2.01
C TYR A 371 -9.40 -20.00 -1.38
N ALA A 372 -8.55 -19.37 -2.19
CA ALA A 372 -7.40 -18.67 -1.65
C ALA A 372 -7.79 -17.40 -0.86
N LEU A 373 -8.89 -16.73 -1.22
CA LEU A 373 -9.46 -15.66 -0.39
C LEU A 373 -10.02 -16.21 0.93
N ALA A 374 -10.68 -17.37 0.91
CA ALA A 374 -11.16 -18.04 2.12
C ALA A 374 -9.99 -18.45 3.03
N ASP A 375 -8.94 -19.07 2.49
CA ASP A 375 -7.70 -19.36 3.21
C ASP A 375 -7.13 -18.08 3.84
N GLY A 376 -7.11 -16.98 3.09
CA GLY A 376 -6.64 -15.68 3.55
C GLY A 376 -7.49 -15.09 4.68
N MET A 377 -8.80 -15.36 4.72
CA MET A 377 -9.70 -14.93 5.79
C MET A 377 -9.58 -15.82 7.03
N ASP A 378 -9.49 -17.13 6.86
CA ASP A 378 -9.41 -18.10 7.96
C ASP A 378 -8.13 -17.95 8.81
N VAL A 379 -7.06 -17.40 8.23
CA VAL A 379 -5.81 -17.16 8.96
C VAL A 379 -5.79 -15.87 9.77
N VAL A 380 -6.68 -14.91 9.48
CA VAL A 380 -6.83 -13.62 10.16
C VAL A 380 -7.73 -13.78 11.38
#